data_AF-A0A285Q540-F1
#
_entry.id   AF-A0A285Q540-F1
#
_cell.length_a   1.000
_cell.length_b   1.000
_cell.length_c   1.000
_cell.angle_alpha   90.00
_cell.angle_beta   90.00
_cell.angle_gamma   90.00
#
_symmetry.space_group_name_H-M   'P 1'
#
loop_
_entity.id
_entity.type
_entity.pdbx_description
1 polymer ?
#
loop_
_entity_poly.entity_id
_entity_poly.type
_entity_poly.pdbx_seq_one_letter_code
_entity_poly.pdbx_strand_id
1 'polypeptide(L)'
;MKTETTHIFLSHGLESGPGSTKIQALKAVAETFDNVQTYAVDHRSSKDPTVRLAQMNDAIAASGAAPENIILAGSSMGGWVCAQISAQTPVLGCFLLAPALALPDYPESSPRIQAQHVQIIHGWDDDVVPVMPVMELARQQALSALMLPDGHRLENSLDTVVEEFRAFLSRTGIDK
;
A
#
# COMPACT_ATOMS: atom_id res chain seq x y z
N MET A 1 -10.73 -25.73 12.36
CA MET A 1 -10.81 -24.92 11.12
C MET A 1 -9.39 -24.50 10.81
N LYS A 2 -8.92 -24.59 9.55
CA LYS A 2 -7.67 -23.92 9.20
C LYS A 2 -7.93 -22.43 9.40
N THR A 3 -7.18 -21.77 10.27
CA THR A 3 -7.09 -20.31 10.25
C THR A 3 -6.58 -19.93 8.87
N GLU A 4 -7.35 -19.13 8.13
CA GLU A 4 -6.95 -18.69 6.80
C GLU A 4 -5.76 -17.74 6.94
N THR A 5 -4.72 -17.97 6.13
CA THR A 5 -3.52 -17.14 6.12
C THR A 5 -3.83 -15.82 5.42
N THR A 6 -3.52 -14.69 6.06
CA THR A 6 -3.53 -13.38 5.40
C THR A 6 -2.18 -13.12 4.73
N HIS A 7 -2.21 -12.73 3.46
CA HIS A 7 -1.02 -12.44 2.66
C HIS A 7 -0.85 -10.93 2.49
N ILE A 8 0.26 -10.39 2.98
CA ILE A 8 0.55 -8.95 2.94
C ILE A 8 1.67 -8.66 1.94
N PHE A 9 1.33 -8.01 0.83
CA PHE A 9 2.28 -7.61 -0.21
C PHE A 9 2.71 -6.17 0.01
N LEU A 10 4.02 -5.97 0.12
CA LEU A 10 4.67 -4.70 0.43
C LEU A 10 5.39 -4.18 -0.82
N SER A 11 4.94 -3.05 -1.37
CA SER A 11 5.50 -2.44 -2.59
C SER A 11 6.24 -1.13 -2.30
N HIS A 12 7.53 -1.10 -2.62
CA HIS A 12 8.41 0.04 -2.37
C HIS A 12 8.22 1.19 -3.38
N GLY A 13 8.70 2.40 -3.07
CA GLY A 13 8.73 3.54 -3.99
C GLY A 13 9.77 3.41 -5.11
N LEU A 14 9.69 4.26 -6.14
CA LEU A 14 10.49 4.19 -7.38
C LEU A 14 12.01 4.07 -7.14
N GLU A 15 12.60 4.93 -6.31
CA GLU A 15 14.05 4.97 -6.06
C GLU A 15 14.50 4.12 -4.86
N SER A 16 13.61 3.28 -4.34
CA SER A 16 13.86 2.45 -3.16
C SER A 16 13.84 0.97 -3.52
N GLY A 17 13.92 0.10 -2.52
CA GLY A 17 13.87 -1.35 -2.69
C GLY A 17 13.09 -2.05 -1.58
N PRO A 18 12.97 -3.39 -1.66
CA PRO A 18 12.28 -4.19 -0.64
C PRO A 18 12.92 -4.04 0.76
N GLY A 19 14.21 -3.69 0.84
CA GLY A 19 14.91 -3.40 2.10
C GLY A 19 14.77 -1.97 2.63
N SER A 20 13.90 -1.13 2.05
CA SER A 20 13.74 0.26 2.50
C SER A 20 13.10 0.34 3.90
N THR A 21 13.43 1.40 4.64
CA THR A 21 13.00 1.60 6.04
C THR A 21 11.49 1.42 6.22
N LYS A 22 10.68 2.07 5.38
CA LYS A 22 9.21 1.95 5.44
C LYS A 22 8.74 0.50 5.24
N ILE A 23 9.26 -0.19 4.22
CA ILE A 23 8.86 -1.57 3.91
C ILE A 23 9.25 -2.52 5.05
N GLN A 24 10.46 -2.38 5.59
CA GLN A 24 10.92 -3.22 6.69
C GLN A 24 10.15 -2.94 7.99
N ALA A 25 9.79 -1.67 8.26
CA ALA A 25 8.98 -1.30 9.41
C ALA A 25 7.57 -1.91 9.32
N LEU A 26 6.88 -1.77 8.18
CA LEU A 26 5.56 -2.38 7.97
C LEU A 26 5.65 -3.91 8.02
N LYS A 27 6.67 -4.51 7.41
CA LYS A 27 6.93 -5.96 7.47
C LYS A 27 7.06 -6.45 8.92
N ALA A 28 7.89 -5.79 9.71
CA ALA A 28 8.12 -6.16 11.11
C ALA A 28 6.83 -6.09 11.94
N VAL A 29 5.96 -5.12 11.68
CA VAL A 29 4.65 -5.03 12.32
C VAL A 29 3.74 -6.18 11.91
N ALA A 30 3.63 -6.45 10.61
CA ALA A 30 2.81 -7.52 10.05
C ALA A 30 3.21 -8.90 10.60
N GLU A 31 4.51 -9.16 10.74
CA GLU A 31 5.04 -10.42 11.28
C GLU A 31 4.79 -10.60 12.79
N THR A 32 4.19 -9.60 13.46
CA THR A 32 3.72 -9.73 14.86
C THR A 32 2.29 -10.22 14.99
N PHE A 33 1.60 -10.49 13.88
CA PHE A 33 0.23 -11.00 13.84
C PHE A 33 0.21 -12.50 13.50
N ASP A 34 -0.80 -13.19 14.01
CA ASP A 34 -0.99 -14.62 13.78
C ASP A 34 -1.47 -14.90 12.34
N ASN A 35 -1.02 -16.02 11.78
CA ASN A 35 -1.41 -16.49 10.43
C ASN A 35 -1.17 -15.44 9.32
N VAL A 36 -0.12 -14.60 9.45
CA VAL A 36 0.27 -13.64 8.43
C VAL A 36 1.50 -14.11 7.66
N GLN A 37 1.48 -13.98 6.34
CA GLN A 37 2.65 -14.14 5.48
C GLN A 37 2.94 -12.83 4.74
N THR A 38 4.18 -12.35 4.81
CA THR A 38 4.59 -11.07 4.19
C THR A 38 5.45 -11.27 2.94
N TYR A 39 5.29 -10.36 1.97
CA TYR A 39 6.02 -10.38 0.71
C TYR A 39 6.53 -8.97 0.40
N ALA A 40 7.83 -8.74 0.58
CA ALA A 40 8.47 -7.52 0.10
C ALA A 40 8.82 -7.67 -1.39
N VAL A 41 7.95 -7.18 -2.27
CA VAL A 41 8.09 -7.36 -3.72
C VAL A 41 9.22 -6.49 -4.24
N ASP A 42 10.22 -7.10 -4.89
CA ASP A 42 11.36 -6.39 -5.46
C ASP A 42 11.06 -5.96 -6.89
N HIS A 43 10.95 -4.66 -7.08
CA HIS A 43 10.65 -4.07 -8.38
C HIS A 43 11.86 -3.36 -9.01
N ARG A 44 13.06 -3.45 -8.43
CA ARG A 44 14.22 -2.67 -8.87
C ARG A 44 14.69 -2.96 -10.30
N SER A 45 14.21 -4.05 -10.91
CA SER A 45 14.53 -4.37 -12.30
C SER A 45 13.87 -3.42 -13.32
N SER A 46 12.87 -2.62 -12.93
CA SER A 46 12.28 -1.63 -13.82
C SER A 46 11.69 -0.42 -13.08
N LYS A 47 11.83 0.75 -13.70
CA LYS A 47 11.15 1.99 -13.30
C LYS A 47 9.77 2.16 -13.95
N ASP A 48 9.44 1.33 -14.93
CA ASP A 48 8.16 1.39 -15.65
C ASP A 48 7.01 0.88 -14.75
N PRO A 49 6.00 1.71 -14.47
CA PRO A 49 4.88 1.32 -13.60
C PRO A 49 4.14 0.07 -14.10
N THR A 50 4.04 -0.14 -15.41
CA THR A 50 3.37 -1.31 -16.00
C THR A 50 4.13 -2.60 -15.69
N VAL A 51 5.46 -2.56 -15.78
CA VAL A 51 6.32 -3.70 -15.42
C VAL A 51 6.20 -3.99 -13.94
N ARG A 52 6.17 -2.96 -13.09
CA ARG A 52 6.02 -3.13 -11.64
C ARG A 52 4.66 -3.73 -11.27
N LEU A 53 3.60 -3.34 -11.97
CA LEU A 53 2.27 -3.92 -11.82
C LEU A 53 2.25 -5.41 -12.19
N ALA A 54 2.90 -5.79 -13.30
CA ALA A 54 3.06 -7.20 -13.69
C ALA A 54 3.81 -8.01 -12.62
N GLN A 55 4.91 -7.49 -12.08
CA GLN A 55 5.66 -8.14 -10.99
C GLN A 55 4.83 -8.36 -9.73
N MET A 56 3.95 -7.41 -9.38
CA MET A 56 3.02 -7.57 -8.26
C MET A 56 2.00 -8.68 -8.54
N ASN A 57 1.43 -8.71 -9.75
CA ASN A 57 0.52 -9.77 -10.18
C ASN A 57 1.19 -11.15 -10.13
N ASP A 58 2.44 -11.27 -10.61
CA ASP A 58 3.20 -12.52 -10.57
C ASP A 58 3.46 -12.98 -9.13
N ALA A 59 3.81 -12.06 -8.23
CA ALA A 59 4.01 -12.35 -6.81
C ALA A 59 2.71 -12.84 -6.14
N ILE A 60 1.58 -12.19 -6.43
CA ILE A 60 0.26 -12.60 -5.94
C ILE A 60 -0.11 -13.98 -6.46
N ALA A 61 0.01 -14.21 -7.77
CA ALA A 61 -0.29 -15.50 -8.38
C ALA A 61 0.58 -16.63 -7.80
N ALA A 62 1.88 -16.38 -7.60
CA ALA A 62 2.80 -17.35 -7.01
C ALA A 62 2.49 -17.69 -5.54
N SER A 63 1.83 -16.78 -4.81
CA SER A 63 1.43 -17.04 -3.41
C SER A 63 0.25 -18.01 -3.29
N GLY A 64 -0.60 -18.09 -4.33
CA GLY A 64 -1.87 -18.83 -4.28
C GLY A 64 -2.92 -18.23 -3.35
N ALA A 65 -2.74 -16.99 -2.88
CA ALA A 65 -3.67 -16.31 -2.00
C ALA A 65 -4.99 -15.98 -2.69
N ALA A 66 -6.11 -16.23 -2.01
CA ALA A 66 -7.41 -15.76 -2.44
C ALA A 66 -7.51 -14.23 -2.21
N PRO A 67 -8.11 -13.44 -3.12
CA PRO A 67 -8.16 -11.98 -3.01
C PRO A 67 -8.70 -11.43 -1.68
N GLU A 68 -9.71 -12.09 -1.12
CA GLU A 68 -10.32 -11.78 0.18
C GLU A 68 -9.37 -11.94 1.37
N ASN A 69 -8.20 -12.55 1.16
CA ASN A 69 -7.14 -12.74 2.15
C ASN A 69 -5.87 -11.95 1.81
N ILE A 70 -5.95 -10.99 0.88
CA ILE A 70 -4.81 -10.16 0.44
C ILE A 70 -4.89 -8.75 1.02
N ILE A 71 -3.80 -8.31 1.65
CA ILE A 71 -3.56 -6.91 1.98
C ILE A 71 -2.41 -6.39 1.14
N LEU A 72 -2.61 -5.22 0.54
CA LEU A 72 -1.61 -4.51 -0.25
C LEU A 72 -1.16 -3.27 0.53
N ALA A 73 0.14 -3.13 0.75
CA ALA A 73 0.71 -1.98 1.42
C ALA A 73 1.83 -1.39 0.54
N GLY A 74 1.71 -0.12 0.18
CA GLY A 74 2.58 0.47 -0.83
C GLY A 74 2.90 1.93 -0.57
N SER A 75 4.11 2.35 -0.95
CA SER A 75 4.54 3.76 -0.83
C SER A 75 4.87 4.39 -2.18
N SER A 76 4.43 5.64 -2.42
CA SER A 76 4.68 6.38 -3.65
C SER A 76 4.24 5.58 -4.88
N MET A 77 5.13 5.30 -5.83
CA MET A 77 4.86 4.41 -6.97
C MET A 77 4.38 3.01 -6.55
N GLY A 78 4.85 2.46 -5.43
CA GLY A 78 4.32 1.20 -4.89
C GLY A 78 2.89 1.33 -4.39
N GLY A 79 2.51 2.51 -3.89
CA GLY A 79 1.11 2.82 -3.55
C GLY A 79 0.20 2.85 -4.79
N TRP A 80 0.70 3.38 -5.92
CA TRP A 80 -0.01 3.28 -7.20
C TRP A 80 -0.18 1.82 -7.65
N VAL A 81 0.86 0.99 -7.55
CA VAL A 81 0.77 -0.44 -7.90
C VAL A 81 -0.30 -1.13 -7.05
N CYS A 82 -0.32 -0.92 -5.74
CA CYS A 82 -1.33 -1.47 -4.84
C CYS A 82 -2.75 -1.01 -5.20
N ALA A 83 -2.94 0.29 -5.49
CA ALA A 83 -4.22 0.84 -5.88
C ALA A 83 -4.73 0.25 -7.22
N GLN A 84 -3.85 0.05 -8.20
CA GLN A 84 -4.19 -0.56 -9.49
C GLN A 84 -4.60 -2.03 -9.37
N ILE A 85 -3.87 -2.83 -8.57
CA ILE A 85 -4.28 -4.22 -8.30
C ILE A 85 -5.68 -4.23 -7.68
N SER A 86 -5.93 -3.38 -6.69
CA SER A 86 -7.23 -3.27 -6.04
C SER A 86 -8.33 -2.81 -6.99
N ALA A 87 -8.01 -1.95 -7.96
CA ALA A 87 -8.95 -1.52 -8.98
C ALA A 87 -9.37 -2.66 -9.91
N GLN A 88 -8.46 -3.62 -10.16
CA GLN A 88 -8.70 -4.79 -11.01
C GLN A 88 -9.37 -5.94 -10.26
N THR A 89 -9.02 -6.14 -8.99
CA THR A 89 -9.52 -7.23 -8.14
C THR A 89 -9.76 -6.72 -6.73
N PRO A 90 -11.00 -6.78 -6.20
CA PRO A 90 -11.28 -6.47 -4.80
C PRO A 90 -10.44 -7.35 -3.87
N VAL A 91 -9.75 -6.73 -2.92
CA VAL A 91 -8.90 -7.40 -1.92
C VAL A 91 -9.33 -7.04 -0.50
N LEU A 92 -8.78 -7.71 0.51
CA LEU A 92 -9.07 -7.41 1.91
C LEU A 92 -8.72 -5.96 2.28
N GLY A 93 -7.53 -5.49 1.89
CA GLY A 93 -7.10 -4.15 2.29
C GLY A 93 -6.05 -3.47 1.42
N CYS A 94 -6.08 -2.14 1.41
CA CYS A 94 -5.05 -1.26 0.84
C CYS A 94 -4.57 -0.23 1.87
N PHE A 95 -3.28 -0.28 2.20
CA PHE A 95 -2.60 0.69 3.07
C PHE A 95 -1.58 1.49 2.25
N LEU A 96 -1.88 2.76 1.96
CA LEU A 96 -1.21 3.54 0.93
C LEU A 96 -0.49 4.75 1.53
N LEU A 97 0.82 4.83 1.31
CA LEU A 97 1.69 5.88 1.85
C LEU A 97 2.16 6.84 0.75
N ALA A 98 1.71 8.09 0.81
CA ALA A 98 1.98 9.12 -0.19
C ALA A 98 1.83 8.59 -1.64
N PRO A 99 0.71 7.90 -1.98
CA PRO A 99 0.64 7.10 -3.20
C PRO A 99 0.65 7.97 -4.45
N ALA A 100 1.35 7.56 -5.51
CA ALA A 100 1.48 8.29 -6.77
C ALA A 100 0.17 8.27 -7.60
N LEU A 101 -0.88 8.86 -7.07
CA LEU A 101 -2.22 8.98 -7.64
C LEU A 101 -2.49 10.42 -8.07
N ALA A 102 -3.47 10.59 -8.96
CA ALA A 102 -3.95 11.85 -9.52
C ALA A 102 -2.84 12.72 -10.14
N LEU A 103 -1.77 12.08 -10.62
CA LEU A 103 -0.69 12.70 -11.39
C LEU A 103 -1.06 12.70 -12.89
N PRO A 104 -1.04 13.85 -13.60
CA PRO A 104 -1.50 13.95 -15.00
C PRO A 104 -0.81 12.99 -15.98
N ASP A 105 0.50 12.79 -15.82
CA ASP A 105 1.32 11.97 -16.74
C ASP A 105 1.44 10.50 -16.30
N TYR A 106 0.71 10.11 -15.25
CA TYR A 106 0.79 8.76 -14.70
C TYR A 106 -0.34 7.88 -15.26
N PRO A 107 -0.05 6.63 -15.68
CA PRO A 107 -1.07 5.75 -16.24
C PRO A 107 -2.22 5.53 -15.25
N GLU A 108 -3.45 5.66 -15.72
CA GLU A 108 -4.67 5.45 -14.90
C GLU A 108 -4.57 6.10 -13.52
N SER A 109 -4.12 7.35 -13.45
CA SER A 109 -3.71 7.97 -12.18
C SER A 109 -4.82 8.08 -11.13
N SER A 110 -6.09 7.92 -11.51
CA SER A 110 -7.24 7.98 -10.58
C SER A 110 -8.02 6.66 -10.53
N PRO A 111 -7.44 5.56 -10.01
CA PRO A 111 -8.14 4.28 -9.92
C PRO A 111 -9.31 4.35 -8.96
N ARG A 112 -10.37 3.57 -9.27
CA ARG A 112 -11.40 3.23 -8.29
C ARG A 112 -10.90 2.08 -7.41
N ILE A 113 -10.49 2.39 -6.18
CA ILE A 113 -9.94 1.40 -5.25
C ILE A 113 -11.11 0.54 -4.74
N GLN A 114 -10.99 -0.79 -4.85
CA GLN A 114 -12.06 -1.75 -4.50
C GLN A 114 -11.75 -2.60 -3.26
N ALA A 115 -10.67 -2.29 -2.54
CA ALA A 115 -10.32 -2.97 -1.29
C ALA A 115 -11.41 -2.74 -0.23
N GLN A 116 -11.70 -3.76 0.57
CA GLN A 116 -12.72 -3.68 1.63
C GLN A 116 -12.32 -2.67 2.71
N HIS A 117 -11.03 -2.64 3.05
CA HIS A 117 -10.45 -1.67 3.97
C HIS A 117 -9.41 -0.82 3.26
N VAL A 118 -9.53 0.50 3.34
CA VAL A 118 -8.57 1.43 2.73
C VAL A 118 -8.11 2.46 3.75
N GLN A 119 -6.80 2.70 3.81
CA GLN A 119 -6.21 3.81 4.54
C GLN A 119 -5.15 4.46 3.66
N ILE A 120 -5.31 5.75 3.41
CA ILE A 120 -4.28 6.61 2.81
C ILE A 120 -3.59 7.37 3.95
N ILE A 121 -2.26 7.48 3.90
CA ILE A 121 -1.48 8.39 4.74
C ILE A 121 -0.63 9.25 3.84
N HIS A 122 -0.69 10.57 4.02
CA HIS A 122 0.01 11.53 3.16
C HIS A 122 0.63 12.65 4.01
N GLY A 123 1.74 13.22 3.54
CA GLY A 123 2.40 14.37 4.19
C GLY A 123 1.85 15.67 3.63
N TRP A 124 1.59 16.68 4.48
CA TRP A 124 1.12 18.00 4.04
C TRP A 124 2.12 18.71 3.11
N ASP A 125 3.42 18.51 3.36
CA ASP A 125 4.51 19.16 2.64
C ASP A 125 5.10 18.24 1.55
N ASP A 126 4.28 17.33 1.01
CA ASP A 126 4.69 16.46 -0.10
C ASP A 126 4.90 17.27 -1.39
N ASP A 127 6.17 17.38 -1.79
CA ASP A 127 6.66 18.11 -2.97
C ASP A 127 6.81 17.22 -4.21
N VAL A 128 6.58 15.91 -4.09
CA VAL A 128 6.69 14.93 -5.18
C VAL A 128 5.31 14.52 -5.70
N VAL A 129 4.39 14.21 -4.78
CA VAL A 129 3.01 13.87 -5.09
C VAL A 129 2.10 14.92 -4.44
N PRO A 130 1.50 15.82 -5.24
CA PRO A 130 0.63 16.85 -4.71
C PRO A 130 -0.51 16.27 -3.87
N VAL A 131 -0.65 16.78 -2.65
CA VAL A 131 -1.59 16.29 -1.64
C VAL A 131 -3.04 16.42 -2.09
N MET A 132 -3.41 17.60 -2.60
CA MET A 132 -4.82 17.96 -2.83
C MET A 132 -5.51 17.05 -3.86
N PRO A 133 -4.89 16.70 -5.00
CA PRO A 133 -5.44 15.71 -5.93
C PRO A 133 -5.69 14.33 -5.30
N VAL A 134 -4.79 13.84 -4.44
CA VAL A 134 -4.96 12.55 -3.75
C VAL A 134 -6.12 12.62 -2.74
N MET A 135 -6.23 13.74 -2.02
CA MET A 135 -7.34 13.97 -1.07
C MET A 135 -8.68 14.13 -1.78
N GLU A 136 -8.71 14.74 -2.96
CA GLU A 136 -9.92 14.82 -3.77
C GLU A 136 -10.37 13.45 -4.26
N LEU A 137 -9.44 12.57 -4.68
CA LEU A 137 -9.74 11.18 -5.00
C LEU A 137 -10.31 10.43 -3.78
N ALA A 138 -9.67 10.57 -2.61
CA ALA A 138 -10.15 9.97 -1.37
C ALA A 138 -11.56 10.45 -1.01
N ARG A 139 -11.84 11.75 -1.15
CA ARG A 139 -13.15 12.37 -0.92
C ARG A 139 -14.22 11.82 -1.87
N GLN A 140 -13.92 11.72 -3.16
CA GLN A 140 -14.84 11.20 -4.18
C GLN A 140 -15.23 9.74 -3.94
N GLN A 141 -14.30 8.95 -3.37
CA GLN A 141 -14.49 7.51 -3.11
C GLN A 141 -14.83 7.20 -1.64
N ALA A 142 -14.94 8.22 -0.78
CA ALA A 142 -15.15 8.10 0.67
C ALA A 142 -14.11 7.20 1.37
N LEU A 143 -12.84 7.30 0.98
CA LEU A 143 -11.73 6.53 1.55
C LEU A 143 -11.21 7.18 2.83
N SER A 144 -10.77 6.37 3.80
CA SER A 144 -10.10 6.89 5.00
C SER A 144 -8.73 7.47 4.62
N ALA A 145 -8.43 8.66 5.12
CA ALA A 145 -7.16 9.34 4.89
C ALA A 145 -6.65 9.98 6.20
N LEU A 146 -5.33 9.96 6.39
CA LEU A 146 -4.63 10.62 7.48
C LEU A 146 -3.57 11.55 6.89
N MET A 147 -3.59 12.80 7.35
CA MET A 147 -2.62 13.81 6.93
C MET A 147 -1.65 14.12 8.05
N LEU A 148 -0.35 14.13 7.73
CA LEU A 148 0.74 14.30 8.69
C LEU A 148 1.59 15.53 8.36
N PRO A 149 2.16 16.23 9.36
CA PRO A 149 3.08 17.36 9.16
C PRO A 149 4.45 16.86 8.72
N ASP A 150 4.54 16.33 7.51
CA ASP A 150 5.73 15.71 6.93
C ASP A 150 5.74 15.88 5.40
N GLY A 151 6.88 15.56 4.79
CA GLY A 151 7.04 15.56 3.33
C GLY A 151 6.72 14.20 2.68
N HIS A 152 7.06 14.06 1.40
CA HIS A 152 6.81 12.85 0.59
C HIS A 152 7.31 11.55 1.25
N ARG A 153 8.43 11.64 1.96
CA ARG A 153 9.10 10.47 2.51
C ARG A 153 8.44 9.93 3.77
N LEU A 154 7.61 10.71 4.45
CA LEU A 154 6.98 10.37 5.74
C LEU A 154 8.01 9.90 6.80
N GLU A 155 9.23 10.40 6.73
CA GLU A 155 10.36 9.91 7.52
C GLU A 155 10.36 10.42 8.96
N ASN A 156 9.78 11.60 9.19
CA ASN A 156 9.59 12.15 10.53
C ASN A 156 8.37 11.55 11.24
N SER A 157 7.51 10.86 10.48
CA SER A 157 6.26 10.28 10.97
C SER A 157 6.23 8.74 10.87
N LEU A 158 7.39 8.09 10.77
CA LEU A 158 7.47 6.64 10.58
C LEU A 158 6.80 5.86 11.73
N ASP A 159 6.97 6.32 12.97
CA ASP A 159 6.36 5.69 14.15
C ASP A 159 4.83 5.75 14.08
N THR A 160 4.27 6.92 13.74
CA THR A 160 2.83 7.09 13.49
C THR A 160 2.33 6.18 12.36
N VAL A 161 3.08 6.08 11.26
CA VAL A 161 2.75 5.18 10.13
C VAL A 161 2.69 3.72 10.59
N VAL A 162 3.62 3.30 11.44
CA VAL A 162 3.68 1.95 12.01
C VAL A 162 2.49 1.67 12.95
N GLU A 163 2.13 2.63 13.79
CA GLU A 163 0.97 2.54 14.68
C GLU A 163 -0.34 2.45 13.90
N GLU A 164 -0.50 3.29 12.88
CA GLU A 164 -1.66 3.26 11.99
C GLU A 164 -1.75 1.97 11.19
N PHE A 165 -0.62 1.42 10.75
CA PHE A 165 -0.61 0.13 10.07
C PHE A 165 -1.04 -1.00 11.00
N ARG A 166 -0.56 -1.01 12.25
CA ARG A 166 -1.01 -1.98 13.26
C ARG A 166 -2.51 -1.87 13.53
N ALA A 167 -3.02 -0.65 13.69
CA ALA A 167 -4.44 -0.40 13.88
C ALA A 167 -5.25 -0.83 12.65
N PHE A 168 -4.73 -0.59 11.45
CA PHE A 168 -5.33 -1.02 10.19
C PHE A 168 -5.47 -2.54 10.12
N LEU A 169 -4.41 -3.30 10.38
CA LEU A 169 -4.46 -4.78 10.38
C LEU A 169 -5.46 -5.33 11.40
N SER A 170 -5.59 -4.68 12.56
CA SER A 170 -6.60 -5.08 13.56
C SER A 170 -8.02 -4.83 13.05
N ARG A 171 -8.25 -3.75 12.29
CA ARG A 171 -9.56 -3.43 11.69
C ARG A 171 -9.95 -4.39 10.55
N THR A 172 -8.99 -5.04 9.91
CA THR A 172 -9.26 -6.07 8.89
C THR A 172 -9.60 -7.43 9.49
N GLY A 173 -9.70 -7.55 10.82
CA GLY A 173 -10.06 -8.79 11.51
C GLY A 173 -8.91 -9.80 11.65
N ILE A 174 -7.65 -9.35 11.52
CA ILE A 174 -6.48 -10.20 11.73
C ILE A 174 -6.16 -10.22 13.22
N ASP A 175 -6.06 -11.42 13.78
CA ASP A 175 -5.69 -11.63 15.18
C ASP A 175 -4.19 -11.43 15.40
N LYS A 176 -3.84 -10.98 16.61
CA LYS A 176 -2.46 -10.76 17.04
C LYS A 176 -1.96 -11.90 17.90
#